data_AF-A0A9W5P6B8-F1
#
_entry.id   AF-A0A9W5P6B8-F1
#
_cell.length_a   1.000
_cell.length_b   1.000
_cell.length_c   1.000
_cell.angle_alpha   90.00
_cell.angle_beta   90.00
_cell.angle_gamma   90.00
#
_symmetry.space_group_name_H-M   'P 1'
#
loop_
_entity.id
_entity.type
_entity.pdbx_description
1 polymer ?
#
loop_
_entity_poly.entity_id
_entity_poly.type
_entity_poly.pdbx_seq_one_letter_code
_entity_poly.pdbx_strand_id
1 'polypeptide(L)'
;MDIESLKEEIEKRKIDLLKFLPESIYSIIQNITINSEYPSGELKKRMQKWTTDYEKRVAQLDQSYVEYFNSIEKKLPSNVAQLHKTSLHDSVIKVVKRKSEDTLSIILDCSGTFSEFDKLEVTFIGVTNCSMPENFENAWWLYHEIALTEDGFELGVLFDCPFREVTICATDVLLVNK
;
A
#
# COMPACT_ATOMS: atom_id res chain seq x y z
N MET A 1 -22.67 20.34 -5.73
CA MET A 1 -21.82 20.76 -4.59
C MET A 1 -21.93 22.27 -4.50
N ASP A 2 -22.37 22.81 -3.37
CA ASP A 2 -22.51 24.26 -3.19
C ASP A 2 -21.16 24.91 -2.79
N ILE A 3 -21.12 26.24 -2.79
CA ILE A 3 -19.91 27.02 -2.47
C ILE A 3 -19.41 26.73 -1.04
N GLU A 4 -20.32 26.43 -0.11
CA GLU A 4 -19.95 26.21 1.28
C GLU A 4 -19.27 24.84 1.46
N SER A 5 -19.81 23.80 0.82
CA SER A 5 -19.18 22.48 0.72
C SER A 5 -17.78 22.55 0.11
N LEU A 6 -17.55 23.43 -0.88
CA LEU A 6 -16.24 23.62 -1.50
C LEU A 6 -15.23 24.31 -0.55
N LYS A 7 -15.67 25.27 0.26
CA LYS A 7 -14.81 25.89 1.27
C LYS A 7 -14.42 24.89 2.35
N GLU A 8 -15.37 24.11 2.84
CA GLU A 8 -15.10 23.06 3.82
C GLU A 8 -14.11 22.02 3.29
N GLU A 9 -14.23 21.64 2.01
CA GLU A 9 -13.27 20.74 1.37
C GLU A 9 -11.88 21.37 1.32
N ILE A 10 -11.74 22.64 0.93
CA ILE A 10 -10.45 23.34 0.89
C ILE A 10 -9.79 23.35 2.28
N GLU A 11 -10.54 23.67 3.34
CA GLU A 11 -9.97 23.69 4.70
C GLU A 11 -9.53 22.29 5.16
N LYS A 12 -10.29 21.24 4.83
CA LYS A 12 -9.87 19.85 5.07
C LYS A 12 -8.58 19.51 4.32
N ARG A 13 -8.50 19.86 3.03
CA ARG A 13 -7.31 19.60 2.19
C ARG A 13 -6.08 20.37 2.68
N LYS A 14 -6.24 21.60 3.19
CA LYS A 14 -5.13 22.37 3.76
C LYS A 14 -4.44 21.63 4.90
N ILE A 15 -5.19 20.94 5.75
CA ILE A 15 -4.64 20.15 6.87
C ILE A 15 -3.68 19.08 6.33
N ASP A 16 -4.11 18.33 5.31
CA ASP A 16 -3.27 17.30 4.69
C ASP A 16 -2.06 17.91 3.97
N LEU A 17 -2.26 18.99 3.21
CA LEU A 17 -1.18 19.66 2.49
C LEU A 17 -0.11 20.19 3.46
N LEU A 18 -0.51 20.81 4.57
CA LEU A 18 0.43 21.26 5.60
C LEU A 18 1.15 20.09 6.27
N LYS A 19 0.51 18.91 6.39
CA LYS A 19 1.16 17.73 6.96
C LYS A 19 2.27 17.15 6.08
N PHE A 20 2.10 17.16 4.75
CA PHE A 20 2.98 16.40 3.84
C PHE A 20 3.89 17.28 2.96
N LEU A 21 3.53 18.53 2.69
CA LEU A 21 4.30 19.43 1.84
C LEU A 21 5.33 20.24 2.64
N PRO A 22 6.35 20.83 1.99
CA PRO A 22 7.43 21.50 2.72
C PRO A 22 6.98 22.81 3.36
N GLU A 23 7.52 23.14 4.54
CA GLU A 23 7.18 24.38 5.28
C GLU A 23 7.34 25.66 4.46
N SER A 24 8.28 25.68 3.50
CA SER A 24 8.54 26.81 2.60
C SER A 24 7.35 27.27 1.74
N ILE A 25 6.25 26.51 1.69
CA ILE A 25 5.02 26.87 1.00
C ILE A 25 3.79 26.97 1.93
N TYR A 26 3.94 26.84 3.25
CA TYR A 26 2.80 26.85 4.18
C TYR A 26 2.00 28.14 4.12
N SER A 27 2.67 29.29 4.05
CA SER A 27 2.01 30.59 3.92
C SER A 27 1.15 30.67 2.65
N ILE A 28 1.56 29.98 1.59
CA ILE A 28 0.78 29.90 0.35
C ILE A 28 -0.44 29.01 0.60
N ILE A 29 -0.26 27.81 1.16
CA ILE A 29 -1.35 26.85 1.43
C ILE A 29 -2.45 27.48 2.29
N GLN A 30 -2.06 28.17 3.37
CA GLN A 30 -3.01 28.82 4.28
C GLN A 30 -3.88 29.87 3.57
N ASN A 31 -3.30 30.57 2.60
CA ASN A 31 -3.96 31.64 1.84
C ASN A 31 -4.71 31.14 0.59
N ILE A 32 -4.73 29.84 0.29
CA ILE A 32 -5.53 29.28 -0.81
C ILE A 32 -7.02 29.50 -0.51
N THR A 33 -7.76 29.97 -1.51
CA THR A 33 -9.22 30.12 -1.49
C THR A 33 -9.84 29.50 -2.74
N ILE A 34 -11.17 29.35 -2.75
CA ILE A 34 -11.91 28.85 -3.93
C ILE A 34 -11.73 29.74 -5.17
N ASN A 35 -11.37 31.01 -4.97
CA ASN A 35 -11.17 32.00 -6.04
C ASN A 35 -9.69 32.22 -6.37
N SER A 36 -8.78 31.41 -5.83
CA SER A 36 -7.35 31.56 -6.10
C SER A 36 -7.04 31.33 -7.58
N GLU A 37 -6.25 32.24 -8.15
CA GLU A 37 -5.69 32.07 -9.49
C GLU A 37 -4.70 30.90 -9.54
N TYR A 38 -4.26 30.55 -10.75
CA TYR A 38 -3.24 29.52 -10.94
C TYR A 38 -1.97 29.81 -10.12
N PRO A 39 -1.28 28.76 -9.63
CA PRO A 39 0.00 28.87 -8.94
C PRO A 39 0.99 29.81 -9.64
N SER A 40 1.64 30.68 -8.87
CA SER A 40 2.68 31.56 -9.40
C SER A 40 3.82 30.74 -10.03
N GLY A 41 4.52 31.33 -10.99
CA GLY A 41 5.69 30.68 -11.61
C GLY A 41 6.77 30.32 -10.59
N GLU A 42 6.90 31.10 -9.52
CA GLU A 42 7.79 30.81 -8.40
C GLU A 42 7.35 29.58 -7.59
N LEU A 43 6.07 29.50 -7.23
CA LEU A 43 5.51 28.33 -6.54
C LEU A 43 5.67 27.07 -7.39
N LYS A 44 5.40 27.17 -8.69
CA LYS A 44 5.60 26.05 -9.63
C LYS A 44 7.04 25.54 -9.62
N LYS A 45 8.04 26.44 -9.65
CA LYS A 45 9.46 26.06 -9.57
C LYS A 45 9.81 25.39 -8.24
N ARG A 46 9.29 25.91 -7.12
CA ARG A 46 9.50 25.32 -5.78
C ARG A 46 8.91 23.91 -5.69
N MET A 47 7.68 23.74 -6.17
CA MET A 47 7.01 22.42 -6.21
C MET A 47 7.75 21.45 -7.10
N GLN A 48 8.20 21.87 -8.29
CA GLN A 48 9.00 21.03 -9.18
C GLN A 48 10.27 20.52 -8.50
N LYS A 49 11.01 21.40 -7.81
CA LYS A 49 12.20 20.99 -7.06
C LYS A 49 11.86 19.98 -5.98
N TRP A 50 10.83 20.25 -5.18
CA TRP A 50 10.40 19.33 -4.12
C TRP A 50 9.97 17.97 -4.68
N THR A 51 9.22 17.95 -5.78
CA THR A 51 8.79 16.73 -6.46
C THR A 51 9.99 15.92 -6.96
N THR A 52 10.96 16.56 -7.63
CA THR A 52 12.19 15.87 -8.07
C THR A 52 12.97 15.29 -6.89
N ASP A 53 13.11 16.04 -5.80
CA ASP A 53 13.80 15.55 -4.61
C ASP A 53 13.03 14.39 -3.95
N TYR A 54 11.69 14.44 -3.95
CA TYR A 54 10.83 13.38 -3.44
C TYR A 54 10.92 12.11 -4.28
N GLU A 55 10.75 12.22 -5.60
CA GLU A 55 10.87 11.10 -6.55
C GLU A 55 12.23 10.42 -6.42
N LYS A 56 13.31 11.19 -6.24
CA LYS A 56 14.64 10.64 -5.98
C LYS A 56 14.71 9.81 -4.70
N ARG A 57 14.09 10.27 -3.61
CA ARG A 57 14.05 9.52 -2.34
C ARG A 57 13.21 8.24 -2.48
N VAL A 58 12.08 8.32 -3.15
CA VAL A 58 11.22 7.14 -3.41
C VAL A 58 11.98 6.10 -4.25
N ALA A 59 12.60 6.53 -5.35
CA ALA A 59 13.39 5.63 -6.20
C ALA A 59 14.56 4.96 -5.43
N GLN A 60 15.17 5.67 -4.47
CA GLN A 60 16.19 5.09 -3.60
C GLN A 60 15.63 4.04 -2.63
N LEU A 61 14.44 4.25 -2.08
CA LEU A 61 13.75 3.28 -1.23
C LEU A 61 13.35 2.05 -2.04
N ASP A 62 12.73 2.24 -3.21
CA ASP A 62 12.34 1.15 -4.11
C ASP A 62 13.55 0.29 -4.49
N GLN A 63 14.66 0.93 -4.86
CA GLN A 63 15.90 0.23 -5.20
C GLN A 63 16.45 -0.55 -4.00
N SER A 64 16.42 0.05 -2.80
CA SER A 64 16.90 -0.61 -1.57
C SER A 64 16.06 -1.84 -1.24
N TYR A 65 14.75 -1.76 -1.40
CA TYR A 65 13.86 -2.90 -1.18
C TYR A 65 14.07 -4.01 -2.23
N VAL A 66 14.21 -3.66 -3.51
CA VAL A 66 14.51 -4.64 -4.57
C VAL A 66 15.84 -5.36 -4.29
N GLU A 67 16.88 -4.63 -3.89
CA GLU A 67 18.17 -5.21 -3.51
C GLU A 67 18.05 -6.14 -2.30
N TYR A 68 17.30 -5.70 -1.28
CA TYR A 68 17.01 -6.52 -0.10
C TYR A 68 16.28 -7.81 -0.48
N PHE A 69 15.17 -7.73 -1.22
CA PHE A 69 14.39 -8.90 -1.64
C PHE A 69 15.25 -9.89 -2.43
N ASN A 70 16.02 -9.40 -3.41
CA ASN A 70 16.93 -10.24 -4.19
C ASN A 70 17.98 -10.95 -3.32
N SER A 71 18.41 -10.35 -2.21
CA SER A 71 19.36 -10.94 -1.27
C SER A 71 18.77 -12.07 -0.41
N ILE A 72 17.46 -12.05 -0.19
CA ILE A 72 16.74 -13.06 0.63
C ILE A 72 15.97 -14.08 -0.22
N GLU A 73 15.71 -13.81 -1.49
CA GLU A 73 14.84 -14.61 -2.36
C GLU A 73 15.14 -16.12 -2.31
N LYS A 74 16.43 -16.49 -2.41
CA LYS A 74 16.87 -17.90 -2.40
C LYS A 74 16.72 -18.59 -1.04
N LYS A 75 16.49 -17.83 0.03
CA LYS A 75 16.27 -18.32 1.39
C LYS A 75 14.79 -18.49 1.71
N LEU A 76 13.92 -17.85 0.93
CA LEU A 76 12.47 -17.96 1.09
C LEU A 76 11.96 -19.28 0.49
N PRO A 77 10.84 -19.83 1.00
CA PRO A 77 10.10 -20.85 0.29
C PRO A 77 9.71 -20.38 -1.11
N SER A 78 9.65 -21.31 -2.07
CA SER A 78 9.39 -20.97 -3.48
C SER A 78 8.08 -20.21 -3.69
N ASN A 79 7.05 -20.57 -2.94
CA ASN A 79 5.73 -19.94 -3.06
C ASN A 79 5.72 -18.52 -2.47
N VAL A 80 6.52 -18.27 -1.43
CA VAL A 80 6.68 -16.93 -0.84
C VAL A 80 7.41 -16.02 -1.83
N ALA A 81 8.48 -16.52 -2.47
CA ALA A 81 9.15 -15.78 -3.53
C ALA A 81 8.23 -15.53 -4.74
N GLN A 82 7.32 -16.46 -5.05
CA GLN A 82 6.31 -16.30 -6.09
C GLN A 82 5.24 -15.28 -5.73
N LEU A 83 4.81 -15.23 -4.46
CA LEU A 83 3.84 -14.23 -3.97
C LEU A 83 4.35 -12.81 -4.26
N HIS A 84 5.61 -12.52 -3.93
CA HIS A 84 6.23 -11.22 -4.23
C HIS A 84 6.17 -10.83 -5.71
N LYS A 85 6.35 -11.82 -6.60
CA LYS A 85 6.35 -11.62 -8.05
C LYS A 85 4.95 -11.53 -8.63
N THR A 86 3.93 -11.90 -7.85
CA THR A 86 2.54 -11.89 -8.28
C THR A 86 1.98 -10.49 -8.12
N SER A 87 1.50 -9.91 -9.23
CA SER A 87 0.77 -8.64 -9.17
C SER A 87 -0.58 -8.87 -8.49
N LEU A 88 -0.72 -8.35 -7.26
CA LEU A 88 -1.97 -8.34 -6.51
C LEU A 88 -2.53 -6.91 -6.36
N HIS A 89 -1.88 -5.90 -6.94
CA HIS A 89 -2.36 -4.52 -6.91
C HIS A 89 -3.80 -4.43 -7.43
N ASP A 90 -4.66 -3.71 -6.72
CA ASP A 90 -6.10 -3.56 -6.95
C ASP A 90 -6.93 -4.84 -6.81
N SER A 91 -6.35 -5.95 -6.34
CA SER A 91 -7.12 -7.15 -6.04
C SER A 91 -8.01 -6.91 -4.82
N VAL A 92 -9.27 -7.34 -4.90
CA VAL A 92 -10.27 -7.07 -3.87
C VAL A 92 -10.38 -8.28 -2.94
N ILE A 93 -10.24 -8.06 -1.63
CA ILE A 93 -10.53 -9.08 -0.64
C ILE A 93 -12.02 -9.41 -0.68
N LYS A 94 -12.36 -10.66 -0.99
CA LYS A 94 -13.74 -11.16 -0.90
C LYS A 94 -14.01 -11.86 0.40
N VAL A 95 -13.03 -12.61 0.89
CA VAL A 95 -13.21 -13.46 2.07
C VAL A 95 -11.90 -13.61 2.81
N VAL A 96 -11.96 -13.53 4.14
CA VAL A 96 -10.85 -13.87 5.04
C VAL A 96 -11.31 -15.02 5.92
N LYS A 97 -10.58 -16.13 5.92
CA LYS A 97 -10.95 -17.37 6.59
C LYS A 97 -9.79 -17.91 7.42
N ARG A 98 -9.95 -17.90 8.74
CA ARG A 98 -9.09 -18.67 9.64
C ARG A 98 -9.53 -20.14 9.60
N LYS A 99 -8.73 -21.01 8.99
CA LYS A 99 -9.04 -22.45 8.85
C LYS A 99 -8.67 -23.24 10.11
N SER A 100 -7.61 -22.80 10.80
CA SER A 100 -7.10 -23.34 12.07
C SER A 100 -6.30 -22.26 12.79
N GLU A 101 -5.79 -22.57 13.98
CA GLU A 101 -4.92 -21.67 14.74
C GLU A 101 -3.69 -21.23 13.95
N ASP A 102 -3.18 -22.04 13.03
CA ASP A 102 -1.95 -21.79 12.27
C ASP A 102 -2.18 -21.58 10.75
N THR A 103 -3.43 -21.55 10.28
CA THR A 103 -3.74 -21.43 8.85
C THR A 103 -4.76 -20.33 8.58
N LEU A 104 -4.36 -19.37 7.73
CA LEU A 104 -5.18 -18.25 7.29
C LEU A 104 -5.33 -18.29 5.76
N SER A 105 -6.54 -18.12 5.25
CA SER A 105 -6.82 -18.03 3.82
C SER A 105 -7.50 -16.72 3.48
N ILE A 106 -7.02 -16.06 2.42
CA ILE A 106 -7.61 -14.85 1.85
C ILE A 106 -8.02 -15.16 0.41
N ILE A 107 -9.29 -14.94 0.11
CA ILE A 107 -9.82 -15.09 -1.25
C ILE A 107 -9.88 -13.70 -1.87
N LEU A 108 -9.17 -13.54 -2.97
CA LEU A 108 -9.07 -12.33 -3.76
C LEU A 108 -9.87 -12.47 -5.05
N ASP A 109 -10.56 -11.41 -5.40
CA ASP A 109 -11.07 -11.14 -6.75
C ASP A 109 -10.04 -10.28 -7.46
N CYS A 110 -9.38 -10.87 -8.44
CA CYS A 110 -8.29 -10.26 -9.19
C CYS A 110 -8.79 -9.81 -10.58
N SER A 111 -10.09 -9.92 -10.85
CA SER A 111 -10.67 -9.55 -12.14
C SER A 111 -10.48 -8.05 -12.41
N GLY A 112 -10.06 -7.74 -13.64
CA GLY A 112 -9.79 -6.35 -14.04
C GLY A 112 -8.48 -5.75 -13.51
N THR A 113 -7.63 -6.55 -12.86
CA THR A 113 -6.29 -6.15 -12.43
C THR A 113 -5.24 -6.55 -13.47
N PHE A 114 -3.97 -6.22 -13.21
CA PHE A 114 -2.82 -6.73 -13.98
C PHE A 114 -2.34 -8.10 -13.50
N SER A 115 -3.11 -8.79 -12.67
CA SER A 115 -2.80 -10.14 -12.22
C SER A 115 -3.00 -11.16 -13.34
N GLU A 116 -2.28 -12.29 -13.26
CA GLU A 116 -2.52 -13.45 -14.13
C GLU A 116 -3.75 -14.27 -13.70
N PHE A 117 -4.36 -13.91 -12.56
CA PHE A 117 -5.50 -14.59 -11.97
C PHE A 117 -6.77 -13.75 -12.14
N ASP A 118 -7.91 -14.39 -12.39
CA ASP A 118 -9.23 -13.77 -12.18
C ASP A 118 -9.65 -13.88 -10.71
N LYS A 119 -9.27 -14.98 -10.06
CA LYS A 119 -9.56 -15.26 -8.67
C LYS A 119 -8.44 -16.07 -8.04
N LEU A 120 -7.99 -15.65 -6.88
CA LEU A 120 -6.87 -16.26 -6.19
C LEU A 120 -7.23 -16.56 -4.73
N GLU A 121 -6.93 -17.77 -4.27
CA GLU A 121 -6.89 -18.08 -2.84
C GLU A 121 -5.43 -18.09 -2.37
N VAL A 122 -5.09 -17.17 -1.48
CA VAL A 122 -3.79 -17.07 -0.81
C VAL A 122 -3.92 -17.70 0.57
N THR A 123 -3.31 -18.87 0.79
CA THR A 123 -3.35 -19.58 2.06
C THR A 123 -2.00 -19.57 2.76
N PHE A 124 -1.91 -18.87 3.88
CA PHE A 124 -0.74 -18.82 4.75
C PHE A 124 -0.73 -20.02 5.70
N ILE A 125 0.44 -20.65 5.85
CA ILE A 125 0.68 -21.85 6.67
C ILE A 125 1.65 -21.50 7.78
N GLY A 126 1.46 -22.08 8.97
CA GLY A 126 2.31 -21.82 10.13
C GLY A 126 2.21 -20.36 10.61
N VAL A 127 1.01 -19.79 10.57
CA VAL A 127 0.76 -18.40 10.96
C VAL A 127 1.00 -18.22 12.45
N THR A 128 2.04 -17.47 12.80
CA THR A 128 2.39 -17.14 14.20
C THR A 128 1.84 -15.79 14.63
N ASN A 129 1.66 -14.87 13.68
CA ASN A 129 1.12 -13.54 13.94
C ASN A 129 0.29 -13.06 12.75
N CYS A 130 -0.79 -12.33 13.04
CA CYS A 130 -1.61 -11.68 12.04
C CYS A 130 -2.27 -10.45 12.68
N SER A 131 -1.87 -9.26 12.25
CA SER A 131 -2.43 -8.02 12.78
C SER A 131 -3.74 -7.61 12.10
N MET A 132 -4.22 -8.41 11.15
CA MET A 132 -5.39 -8.14 10.32
C MET A 132 -6.66 -8.06 11.18
N PRO A 133 -7.31 -6.88 11.26
CA PRO A 133 -8.59 -6.72 11.96
C PRO A 133 -9.74 -7.51 11.31
N GLU A 134 -10.84 -7.64 12.04
CA GLU A 134 -12.13 -8.04 11.48
C GLU A 134 -12.61 -6.96 10.47
N ASN A 135 -13.25 -7.38 9.37
CA ASN A 135 -13.88 -6.53 8.32
C ASN A 135 -12.95 -5.90 7.26
N PHE A 136 -12.10 -6.70 6.60
CA PHE A 136 -11.37 -6.28 5.39
C PHE A 136 -12.08 -6.70 4.08
N GLU A 137 -13.30 -7.20 4.17
CA GLU A 137 -14.08 -7.50 2.96
C GLU A 137 -14.27 -6.23 2.12
N ASN A 138 -14.00 -6.37 0.83
CA ASN A 138 -13.98 -5.32 -0.19
C ASN A 138 -12.78 -4.36 -0.15
N ALA A 139 -11.83 -4.55 0.76
CA ALA A 139 -10.57 -3.81 0.74
C ALA A 139 -9.73 -4.19 -0.49
N TRP A 140 -9.10 -3.20 -1.11
CA TRP A 140 -8.14 -3.36 -2.19
C TRP A 140 -6.75 -3.59 -1.63
N TRP A 141 -6.08 -4.58 -2.20
CA TRP A 141 -4.67 -4.83 -1.96
C TRP A 141 -3.85 -3.79 -2.74
N LEU A 142 -3.23 -2.85 -2.03
CA LEU A 142 -2.49 -1.75 -2.67
C LEU A 142 -1.03 -2.13 -2.89
N TYR A 143 -0.37 -2.64 -1.85
CA TYR A 143 1.06 -2.91 -1.90
C TYR A 143 1.43 -3.99 -0.91
N HIS A 144 2.51 -4.72 -1.18
CA HIS A 144 3.06 -5.65 -0.21
C HIS A 144 4.58 -5.75 -0.26
N GLU A 145 5.17 -6.04 0.90
CA GLU A 145 6.59 -6.28 1.08
C GLU A 145 6.81 -7.60 1.83
N ILE A 146 7.94 -8.26 1.56
CA ILE A 146 8.32 -9.50 2.23
C ILE A 146 9.66 -9.32 2.95
N ALA A 147 9.67 -9.66 4.24
CA ALA A 147 10.89 -9.78 5.03
C ALA A 147 11.14 -11.23 5.46
N LEU A 148 12.42 -11.63 5.47
CA LEU A 148 12.85 -12.93 5.99
C LEU A 148 12.89 -12.90 7.51
N THR A 149 12.37 -13.94 8.16
CA THR A 149 12.42 -14.12 9.62
C THR A 149 13.14 -15.43 9.97
N GLU A 150 13.37 -15.71 11.25
CA GLU A 150 14.05 -16.94 11.69
C GLU A 150 13.26 -18.21 11.31
N ASP A 151 11.94 -18.16 11.44
CA ASP A 151 11.04 -19.31 11.26
C ASP A 151 10.26 -19.28 9.93
N GLY A 152 10.45 -18.26 9.09
CA GLY A 152 9.69 -18.10 7.86
C GLY A 152 9.80 -16.70 7.27
N PHE A 153 8.67 -16.03 7.09
CA PHE A 153 8.60 -14.69 6.53
C PHE A 153 7.55 -13.82 7.22
N GLU A 154 7.75 -12.51 7.08
CA GLU A 154 6.77 -11.49 7.40
C GLU A 154 6.30 -10.85 6.10
N LEU A 155 4.98 -10.78 5.92
CA LEU A 155 4.33 -10.04 4.85
C LEU A 155 3.73 -8.77 5.43
N GLY A 156 4.23 -7.62 4.98
CA GLY A 156 3.55 -6.33 5.15
C GLY A 156 2.63 -6.08 3.97
N VAL A 157 1.36 -5.72 4.23
CA VAL A 157 0.37 -5.41 3.19
C VAL A 157 -0.34 -4.11 3.51
N LEU A 158 -0.36 -3.17 2.57
CA LEU A 158 -1.16 -1.96 2.65
C LEU A 158 -2.50 -2.17 1.95
N PHE A 159 -3.59 -1.85 2.67
CA PHE A 159 -4.95 -1.87 2.15
C PHE A 159 -5.55 -0.47 2.08
N ASP A 160 -6.58 -0.28 1.25
CA ASP A 160 -7.25 1.01 1.06
C ASP A 160 -8.35 1.32 2.11
N CYS A 161 -9.09 0.30 2.56
CA CYS A 161 -10.27 0.46 3.40
C CYS A 161 -10.41 -0.70 4.41
N PRO A 162 -10.05 -0.49 5.69
CA PRO A 162 -9.46 0.73 6.24
C PRO A 162 -8.05 0.97 5.68
N PHE A 163 -7.68 2.24 5.47
CA PHE A 163 -6.34 2.61 5.01
C PHE A 163 -5.30 2.31 6.10
N ARG A 164 -4.75 1.09 6.06
CA ARG A 164 -3.90 0.56 7.11
C ARG A 164 -2.99 -0.54 6.57
N GLU A 165 -1.79 -0.56 7.12
CA GLU A 165 -0.84 -1.66 6.96
C GLU A 165 -1.17 -2.82 7.90
N VAL A 166 -1.10 -4.02 7.36
CA VAL A 166 -1.34 -5.30 8.05
C VAL A 166 -0.10 -6.16 7.90
N THR A 167 0.21 -6.92 8.94
CA THR A 167 1.35 -7.80 9.02
C THR A 167 0.86 -9.23 9.18
N ILE A 168 1.42 -10.16 8.40
CA ILE A 168 1.18 -11.60 8.51
C ILE A 168 2.53 -12.29 8.62
N CYS A 169 2.80 -12.97 9.73
CA CYS A 169 3.99 -13.80 9.90
C CYS A 169 3.61 -15.27 9.73
N ALA A 170 4.29 -15.97 8.82
CA ALA A 170 3.97 -17.34 8.44
C ALA A 170 5.23 -18.10 8.00
N THR A 171 5.16 -19.43 7.92
CA THR A 171 6.27 -20.27 7.47
C THR A 171 6.28 -20.47 5.97
N ASP A 172 5.10 -20.52 5.33
CA ASP A 172 4.93 -20.64 3.88
C ASP A 172 3.57 -20.07 3.42
N VAL A 173 3.35 -19.99 2.11
CA VAL A 173 2.10 -19.59 1.49
C VAL A 173 1.76 -20.52 0.32
N LEU A 174 0.48 -20.72 0.03
CA LEU A 174 0.00 -21.41 -1.15
C LEU A 174 -0.85 -20.45 -1.99
N LEU A 175 -0.60 -20.45 -3.30
CA LEU A 175 -1.32 -19.66 -4.29
C LEU A 175 -2.16 -20.61 -5.14
N VAL A 176 -3.49 -20.57 -4.97
CA VAL A 176 -4.41 -21.48 -5.65
C VAL A 176 -5.38 -20.70 -6.54
N ASN A 177 -5.28 -20.91 -7.85
CA ASN A 177 -6.24 -20.38 -8.82
C ASN A 177 -7.60 -21.07 -8.64
N LYS A 178 -8.70 -20.30 -8.73
CA LYS A 178 -10.05 -20.72 -8.33
C LYS A 178 -11.10 -20.60 -9.42
#